data_AF-A0A6G1I0G0-F1
#
_entry.id   AF-A0A6G1I0G0-F1
#
_cell.length_a   1.000
_cell.length_b   1.000
_cell.length_c   1.000
_cell.angle_alpha   90.00
_cell.angle_beta   90.00
_cell.angle_gamma   90.00
#
_symmetry.space_group_name_H-M   'P 1'
#
loop_
_entity.id
_entity.type
_entity.pdbx_description
1 polymer ?
#
loop_
_entity_poly.entity_id
_entity_poly.type
_entity_poly.pdbx_seq_one_letter_code
_entity_poly.pdbx_strand_id
1 'polypeptide(L)'
;MRRETSIPATVYKALFPHPTPTDPPDFSAHLAKNLVAEVRIETQRFYGGLETVEARYPGLNYSHPPHRKRLARFPHHARLFAAFDTLGLTEHEIAQLCRWEGTLWARQRYERDEGITVADTTGTEIKPWVDR
;
A
#
# COMPACT_ATOMS: atom_id res chain seq x y z
N MET A 1 6.12 -22.94 8.16
CA MET A 1 7.56 -22.57 8.12
C MET A 1 7.68 -21.14 8.62
N ARG A 2 8.34 -20.90 9.76
CA ARG A 2 8.49 -19.55 10.34
C ARG A 2 9.81 -18.97 9.80
N ARG A 3 9.78 -17.81 9.15
CA ARG A 3 10.99 -17.13 8.67
C ARG A 3 11.83 -16.69 9.88
N GLU A 4 13.13 -16.99 9.90
CA GLU A 4 14.05 -16.61 10.98
C GLU A 4 14.34 -15.10 10.98
N THR A 5 14.28 -14.46 9.81
CA THR A 5 14.44 -13.02 9.64
C THR A 5 13.08 -12.33 9.60
N SER A 6 12.98 -11.15 10.21
CA SER A 6 11.76 -10.35 10.15
C SER A 6 11.40 -9.98 8.69
N ILE A 7 10.10 -9.95 8.38
CA ILE A 7 9.61 -9.57 7.04
C ILE A 7 10.09 -8.17 6.64
N PRO A 8 10.03 -7.12 7.50
CA PRO A 8 10.55 -5.80 7.12
C PRO A 8 12.02 -5.81 6.72
N ALA A 9 12.88 -6.53 7.46
CA ALA A 9 14.31 -6.63 7.14
C ALA A 9 14.54 -7.40 5.82
N THR A 10 13.76 -8.46 5.59
CA THR A 10 13.83 -9.25 4.36
C THR A 10 13.43 -8.42 3.14
N VAL A 11 12.32 -7.68 3.24
CA VAL A 11 11.86 -6.77 2.17
C VAL A 11 12.86 -5.65 1.93
N TYR A 12 13.39 -5.04 3.00
CA TYR A 12 14.41 -4.00 2.86
C TYR A 12 15.65 -4.49 2.11
N LYS A 13 16.17 -5.69 2.45
CA LYS A 13 17.31 -6.30 1.76
C LYS A 13 17.02 -6.55 0.27
N ALA A 14 15.80 -6.92 -0.08
CA ALA A 14 15.38 -7.09 -1.47
C ALA A 14 15.28 -5.75 -2.21
N LEU A 15 14.87 -4.68 -1.54
CA LEU A 15 14.77 -3.34 -2.11
C LEU A 15 16.13 -2.69 -2.31
N PHE A 16 17.03 -2.86 -1.34
CA PHE A 16 18.36 -2.26 -1.31
C PHE A 16 19.43 -3.35 -1.12
N PRO A 17 19.72 -4.15 -2.16
CA PRO A 17 20.72 -5.22 -2.07
C PRO A 17 22.14 -4.67 -1.87
N HIS A 18 22.38 -3.44 -2.34
CA HIS A 18 23.64 -2.70 -2.21
C HIS A 18 23.33 -1.27 -1.75
N PRO A 19 22.98 -1.07 -0.45
CA PRO A 19 22.58 0.24 0.04
C PRO A 19 23.76 1.21 0.02
N THR A 20 23.48 2.44 -0.39
CA THR A 20 24.43 3.57 -0.39
C THR A 20 24.18 4.47 0.83
N PRO A 21 25.10 5.39 1.18
CA PRO A 21 24.90 6.32 2.30
C PRO A 21 23.68 7.26 2.16
N THR A 22 23.13 7.42 0.95
CA THR A 22 21.95 8.26 0.69
C THR A 22 20.64 7.48 0.73
N ASP A 23 20.70 6.15 0.76
CA ASP A 23 19.55 5.28 0.89
C ASP A 23 19.00 5.29 2.34
N PRO A 24 17.70 5.04 2.53
CA PRO A 24 17.12 4.89 3.86
C PRO A 24 17.77 3.71 4.59
N PRO A 25 18.12 3.80 5.89
CA PRO A 25 18.85 2.74 6.60
C PRO A 25 18.04 1.45 6.85
N ASP A 26 16.71 1.53 6.79
CA ASP A 26 15.81 0.40 7.01
C ASP A 26 14.46 0.61 6.29
N PHE A 27 13.55 -0.37 6.42
CA PHE A 27 12.22 -0.31 5.82
C PHE A 27 11.37 0.85 6.37
N SER A 28 11.49 1.16 7.65
CA SER A 28 10.72 2.23 8.30
C SER A 28 11.11 3.61 7.75
N ALA A 29 12.42 3.85 7.59
CA ALA A 29 12.94 5.04 6.96
C ALA A 29 12.56 5.11 5.47
N HIS A 30 12.56 3.99 4.75
CA HIS A 30 12.11 3.95 3.37
C HIS A 30 10.61 4.30 3.24
N LEU A 31 9.78 3.76 4.12
CA LEU A 31 8.35 4.05 4.24
C LEU A 31 8.11 5.54 4.47
N ALA A 32 8.74 6.11 5.52
CA ALA A 32 8.55 7.51 5.89
C ALA A 32 9.05 8.49 4.82
N LYS A 33 10.21 8.20 4.20
CA LYS A 33 10.82 9.06 3.19
C LYS A 33 10.11 9.01 1.83
N ASN A 34 9.65 7.82 1.42
CA ASN A 34 9.24 7.60 0.03
C ASN A 34 7.79 7.13 -0.12
N LEU A 35 7.41 6.03 0.54
CA LEU A 35 6.11 5.39 0.29
C LEU A 35 4.93 6.25 0.76
N VAL A 36 5.03 6.90 1.93
CA VAL A 36 3.97 7.79 2.44
C VAL A 36 3.69 8.95 1.47
N ALA A 37 4.73 9.52 0.86
CA ALA A 37 4.57 10.59 -0.11
C ALA A 37 3.83 10.11 -1.37
N GLU A 38 4.17 8.93 -1.89
CA GLU A 38 3.49 8.35 -3.06
C GLU A 38 2.01 8.04 -2.75
N VAL A 39 1.69 7.51 -1.57
CA VAL A 39 0.31 7.29 -1.12
C VAL A 39 -0.48 8.60 -1.10
N ARG A 40 0.09 9.68 -0.55
CA ARG A 40 -0.58 10.99 -0.52
C ARG A 40 -0.90 11.51 -1.91
N ILE A 41 0.05 11.37 -2.85
CA ILE A 41 -0.17 11.78 -4.25
C ILE A 41 -1.27 10.92 -4.89
N GLU A 42 -1.28 9.60 -4.65
CA GLU A 42 -2.32 8.71 -5.16
C GLU A 42 -3.70 9.06 -4.63
N THR A 43 -3.83 9.26 -3.31
CA THR A 43 -5.08 9.66 -2.67
C THR A 43 -5.59 10.98 -3.24
N GLN A 44 -4.71 11.99 -3.37
CA GLN A 44 -5.07 13.27 -3.94
C GLN A 44 -5.51 13.17 -5.41
N ARG A 45 -4.85 12.31 -6.21
CA ARG A 45 -5.22 12.08 -7.62
C ARG A 45 -6.56 11.38 -7.77
N PHE A 46 -6.86 10.43 -6.88
CA PHE A 46 -8.06 9.63 -6.99
C PHE A 46 -9.29 10.35 -6.42
N TYR A 47 -9.17 10.97 -5.24
CA TYR A 47 -10.30 11.60 -4.55
C TYR A 47 -10.39 13.12 -4.76
N GLY A 48 -9.33 13.77 -5.27
CA GLY A 48 -9.27 15.23 -5.44
C GLY A 48 -9.06 16.02 -4.13
N GLY A 49 -9.47 15.49 -2.97
CA GLY A 49 -9.28 16.11 -1.66
C GLY A 49 -9.66 15.16 -0.53
N LEU A 50 -9.53 15.59 0.73
CA LEU A 50 -9.75 14.77 1.94
C LEU A 50 -11.13 14.98 2.58
N GLU A 51 -12.10 15.44 1.80
CA GLU A 51 -13.43 15.80 2.29
C GLU A 51 -14.26 14.57 2.71
N THR A 52 -14.11 13.47 1.98
CA THR A 52 -14.83 12.23 2.28
C THR A 52 -14.08 11.36 3.30
N VAL A 53 -14.82 10.54 4.04
CA VAL A 53 -14.23 9.54 4.95
C VAL A 53 -13.35 8.55 4.19
N GLU A 54 -13.78 8.15 2.99
CA GLU A 54 -13.01 7.28 2.12
C GLU A 54 -11.67 7.90 1.69
N ALA A 55 -11.65 9.20 1.38
CA ALA A 55 -10.40 9.88 1.04
C ALA A 55 -9.42 9.96 2.22
N ARG A 56 -9.94 10.14 3.45
CA ARG A 56 -9.12 10.11 4.68
C ARG A 56 -8.62 8.71 5.02
N TYR A 57 -9.43 7.69 4.72
CA TYR A 57 -9.13 6.29 4.96
C TYR A 57 -9.28 5.47 3.67
N PRO A 58 -8.35 5.64 2.70
CA PRO A 58 -8.48 5.08 1.35
C PRO A 58 -8.26 3.57 1.27
N GLY A 59 -7.90 2.93 2.39
CA GLY A 59 -7.92 1.48 2.54
C GLY A 59 -7.11 0.71 1.50
N LEU A 60 -5.99 1.29 1.03
CA LEU A 60 -5.18 0.71 -0.03
C LEU A 60 -4.69 -0.68 0.41
N ASN A 61 -5.24 -1.70 -0.24
CA ASN A 61 -4.89 -3.10 -0.04
C ASN A 61 -3.79 -3.52 -1.02
N TYR A 62 -2.59 -3.79 -0.50
CA TYR A 62 -1.40 -4.06 -1.31
C TYR A 62 -1.39 -5.48 -1.90
N SER A 63 -2.36 -6.31 -1.55
CA SER A 63 -2.64 -7.61 -2.19
C SER A 63 -3.73 -7.50 -3.28
N HIS A 64 -4.47 -6.38 -3.32
CA HIS A 64 -5.57 -6.21 -4.27
C HIS A 64 -5.06 -5.67 -5.63
N PRO A 65 -5.25 -6.39 -6.75
CA PRO A 65 -4.63 -6.01 -8.03
C PRO A 65 -4.96 -4.60 -8.53
N PRO A 66 -6.20 -4.07 -8.43
CA PRO A 66 -6.52 -2.68 -8.78
C PRO A 66 -5.70 -1.64 -8.00
N HIS A 67 -5.53 -1.83 -6.69
CA HIS A 67 -4.71 -0.94 -5.86
C HIS A 67 -3.23 -1.03 -6.24
N ARG A 68 -2.71 -2.25 -6.44
CA ARG A 68 -1.34 -2.45 -6.92
C ARG A 68 -1.12 -1.75 -8.27
N LYS A 69 -2.06 -1.87 -9.21
CA LYS A 69 -1.97 -1.23 -10.53
C LYS A 69 -1.95 0.30 -10.45
N ARG A 70 -2.72 0.89 -9.55
CA ARG A 70 -2.72 2.35 -9.30
C ARG A 70 -1.39 2.80 -8.71
N LEU A 71 -0.95 2.15 -7.63
CA LEU A 71 0.27 2.48 -6.91
C LEU A 71 1.56 2.14 -7.67
N ALA A 72 1.56 1.14 -8.55
CA ALA A 72 2.74 0.75 -9.35
C ALA A 72 3.16 1.82 -10.37
N ARG A 73 2.40 2.90 -10.53
CA ARG A 73 2.81 4.08 -11.32
C ARG A 73 3.90 4.89 -10.63
N PHE A 74 4.09 4.69 -9.33
CA PHE A 74 5.12 5.37 -8.56
C PHE A 74 6.34 4.45 -8.36
N PRO A 75 7.57 4.98 -8.48
CA PRO A 75 8.78 4.17 -8.56
C PRO A 75 9.05 3.36 -7.29
N HIS A 76 8.76 3.89 -6.09
CA HIS A 76 9.04 3.16 -4.85
C HIS A 76 8.01 2.06 -4.59
N HIS A 77 6.72 2.31 -4.84
CA HIS A 77 5.69 1.26 -4.83
C HIS A 77 5.91 0.19 -5.90
N ALA A 78 6.30 0.56 -7.11
CA ALA A 78 6.62 -0.40 -8.17
C ALA A 78 7.71 -1.38 -7.72
N ARG A 79 8.80 -0.85 -7.14
CA ARG A 79 9.89 -1.66 -6.57
C ARG A 79 9.43 -2.50 -5.38
N LEU A 80 8.60 -1.94 -4.50
CA LEU A 80 8.01 -2.66 -3.36
C LEU A 80 7.21 -3.87 -3.80
N PHE A 81 6.34 -3.69 -4.79
CA PHE A 81 5.53 -4.77 -5.34
C PHE A 81 6.38 -5.84 -6.02
N ALA A 82 7.38 -5.44 -6.81
CA ALA A 82 8.32 -6.40 -7.39
C ALA A 82 9.08 -7.20 -6.31
N ALA A 83 9.46 -6.56 -5.21
CA ALA A 83 10.09 -7.23 -4.07
C ALA A 83 9.13 -8.23 -3.39
N PHE A 84 7.86 -7.87 -3.20
CA PHE A 84 6.85 -8.79 -2.66
C PHE A 84 6.70 -10.04 -3.53
N ASP A 85 6.60 -9.84 -4.85
CA ASP A 85 6.42 -10.93 -5.82
C ASP A 85 7.67 -11.82 -5.87
N THR A 86 8.87 -11.22 -5.89
CA THR A 86 10.15 -11.95 -5.91
C THR A 86 10.36 -12.78 -4.64
N LEU A 87 9.96 -12.25 -3.49
CA LEU A 87 10.05 -12.94 -2.20
C LEU A 87 8.93 -13.96 -1.97
N GLY A 88 7.92 -14.00 -2.85
CA GLY A 88 6.73 -14.83 -2.70
C GLY A 88 6.00 -14.55 -1.37
N LEU A 89 5.84 -13.27 -1.01
CA LEU A 89 5.13 -12.91 0.22
C LEU A 89 3.65 -13.26 0.09
N THR A 90 3.10 -13.88 1.13
CA THR A 90 1.66 -14.15 1.19
C THR A 90 0.87 -12.87 1.45
N GLU A 91 -0.43 -12.86 1.13
CA GLU A 91 -1.30 -11.72 1.43
C GLU A 91 -1.31 -11.37 2.92
N HIS A 92 -1.25 -12.39 3.79
CA HIS A 92 -1.17 -12.21 5.23
C HIS A 92 0.12 -11.47 5.62
N GLU A 93 1.27 -11.86 5.07
CA GLU A 93 2.54 -11.23 5.35
C GLU A 93 2.60 -9.79 4.86
N ILE A 94 2.04 -9.53 3.68
CA ILE A 94 1.86 -8.18 3.14
C ILE A 94 0.98 -7.36 4.10
N ALA A 95 -0.14 -7.90 4.58
CA ALA A 95 -1.03 -7.21 5.52
C ALA A 95 -0.40 -6.97 6.90
N GLN A 96 0.47 -7.86 7.38
CA GLN A 96 1.21 -7.67 8.62
C GLN A 96 2.28 -6.57 8.49
N LEU A 97 2.95 -6.50 7.33
CA LEU A 97 3.93 -5.46 7.02
C LEU A 97 3.27 -4.09 6.79
N CYS A 98 2.16 -4.07 6.06
CA CYS A 98 1.50 -2.87 5.56
C CYS A 98 0.56 -2.22 6.59
N ARG A 99 1.14 -1.66 7.65
CA ARG A 99 0.42 -1.02 8.77
C ARG A 99 0.80 0.44 8.92
N TRP A 100 0.31 1.27 8.02
CA TRP A 100 0.50 2.73 8.06
C TRP A 100 -0.71 3.47 7.48
N GLU A 101 -0.73 4.79 7.65
CA GLU A 101 -1.79 5.66 7.14
C GLU A 101 -2.04 5.44 5.64
N GLY A 102 -3.32 5.37 5.26
CA GLY A 102 -3.72 5.13 3.88
C GLY A 102 -3.85 3.66 3.47
N THR A 103 -3.30 2.71 4.25
CA THR A 103 -3.47 1.26 3.96
C THR A 103 -4.81 0.72 4.45
N LEU A 104 -5.16 -0.49 3.99
CA LEU A 104 -6.33 -1.23 4.47
C LEU A 104 -6.35 -1.35 6.01
N TRP A 105 -5.20 -1.54 6.64
CA TRP A 105 -5.11 -1.62 8.10
C TRP A 105 -5.60 -0.34 8.79
N ALA A 106 -5.25 0.84 8.26
CA ALA A 106 -5.67 2.12 8.82
C ALA A 106 -7.18 2.33 8.68
N ARG A 107 -7.78 1.95 7.54
CA ARG A 107 -9.24 1.96 7.33
C ARG A 107 -9.94 1.03 8.32
N GLN A 108 -9.50 -0.23 8.43
CA GLN A 108 -10.11 -1.22 9.32
C GLN A 108 -10.02 -0.81 10.79
N ARG A 109 -8.91 -0.18 11.19
CA ARG A 109 -8.78 0.40 12.52
C ARG A 109 -9.83 1.48 12.77
N TYR A 110 -9.96 2.44 11.85
CA TYR A 110 -10.95 3.51 11.94
C TYR A 110 -12.38 2.96 11.97
N GLU A 111 -12.73 2.04 11.08
CA GLU A 111 -14.04 1.38 11.01
C GLU A 111 -14.41 0.69 12.34
N ARG A 112 -13.46 -0.03 12.94
CA ARG A 112 -13.67 -0.66 14.24
C ARG A 112 -13.85 0.37 15.35
N ASP A 113 -12.99 1.39 15.38
CA ASP A 113 -12.96 2.37 16.46
C ASP A 113 -14.23 3.27 16.43
N GLU A 114 -14.78 3.55 15.26
CA GLU A 114 -15.99 4.35 15.05
C GLU A 114 -17.29 3.53 14.92
N GLY A 115 -17.19 2.21 14.75
CA GLY A 115 -18.35 1.33 14.53
C GLY A 115 -19.06 1.55 13.19
N ILE A 116 -18.32 1.95 12.14
CA ILE A 116 -18.85 2.20 10.80
C ILE A 116 -18.14 1.34 9.74
N THR A 117 -18.68 1.32 8.53
CA THR A 117 -18.00 0.79 7.34
C THR A 117 -17.80 1.92 6.35
N VAL A 118 -16.56 2.09 5.87
CA VAL A 118 -16.23 3.09 4.87
C VAL A 118 -16.66 2.56 3.50
N ALA A 119 -17.53 3.31 2.81
CA ALA A 119 -17.92 2.96 1.45
C ALA A 119 -16.69 3.03 0.53
N ASP A 120 -16.47 1.97 -0.27
CA ASP A 120 -15.42 1.92 -1.29
C ASP A 120 -16.02 2.26 -2.66
N THR A 121 -15.58 3.39 -3.23
CA THR A 121 -16.03 3.88 -4.53
C THR A 121 -15.06 3.49 -5.66
N THR A 122 -14.08 2.65 -5.38
CA THR A 122 -13.15 2.18 -6.41
C THR A 122 -13.89 1.38 -7.48
N GLY A 123 -13.99 1.97 -8.68
CA GLY A 123 -14.59 1.30 -9.85
C GLY A 123 -16.10 1.42 -9.95
N THR A 124 -16.77 2.17 -9.07
CA THR A 124 -18.23 2.42 -9.19
C THR A 124 -18.63 3.11 -10.50
N GLU A 125 -17.72 3.88 -11.09
CA GLU A 125 -17.90 4.56 -12.37
C GLU A 125 -17.76 3.63 -13.59
N ILE A 126 -17.22 2.42 -13.41
CA ILE A 126 -17.02 1.44 -14.48
C ILE A 126 -18.33 0.71 -14.71
N LYS A 127 -19.06 1.11 -15.75
CA LYS A 127 -20.28 0.42 -16.18
C LYS A 127 -19.95 -0.97 -16.74
N PRO A 128 -20.85 -1.96 -16.59
CA PRO A 128 -20.71 -3.25 -17.27
C PRO A 128 -20.47 -3.04 -18.76
N TRP A 129 -19.58 -3.83 -19.35
CA TRP A 129 -19.42 -3.84 -20.80
C TRP A 129 -20.74 -4.26 -21.45
N VAL A 130 -21.12 -3.55 -22.52
CA VAL A 130 -22.34 -3.83 -23.28
C VAL A 130 -21.90 -4.21 -24.68
N ASP A 131 -21.95 -5.50 -25.01
CA ASP A 131 -21.87 -5.99 -26.39
C ASP A 131 -23.01 -5.31 -27.17
N ARG A 132 -22.66 -4.60 -28.24
CA ARG A 132 -23.60 -4.13 -29.24
C ARG A 132 -23.33 -4.84 -30.55
#